data_AF-A0A8S1W6M0-F1
#
_entry.id   AF-A0A8S1W6M0-F1
#
_cell.length_a   1.000
_cell.length_b   1.000
_cell.length_c   1.000
_cell.angle_alpha   90.00
_cell.angle_beta   90.00
_cell.angle_gamma   90.00
#
_symmetry.space_group_name_H-M   'P 1'
#
loop_
_entity.id
_entity.type
_entity.pdbx_description
1 polymer ?
#
loop_
_entity_poly.entity_id
_entity_poly.type
_entity_poly.pdbx_seq_one_letter_code
_entity_poly.pdbx_strand_id
1 'polypeptide(L)'
;MVKALWRPFLNFRLITLINPEDLKELVRNSNDKKHRNTVYVCPFKTTDLVRHKHDVHKEFTSQDYYENPLDYEPIFHQKYLLYLTILINDIYWKSKFPRYITDSQIKELSESGNSRLQAVCDVTCDLEGSIQYLKKFTNPDHPVTIIIQYLNKFMMNSISNLKMTSCICQLISCHPKCHMKPALRDIVPHLAYSDPTKPLEESGLPEFLQNATVTLHGQLTQKFEYINELRKLNETETDHQNFRMITSYYSNKINTIKDNTSIDNKSLSQQQLSTESDAQDDRFQSEDLSRKLHTSSSIVETKIDEDRSTSNQRTFDEQIQIS
;
A
#
# COMPACT_ATOMS: atom_id res chain seq x y z
N MET A 1 19.84 5.88 -12.58
CA MET A 1 19.45 4.59 -13.23
C MET A 1 18.40 4.75 -14.34
N VAL A 2 17.59 5.82 -14.31
CA VAL A 2 16.51 6.13 -15.25
C VAL A 2 16.96 6.18 -16.72
N LYS A 3 18.16 6.67 -17.04
CA LYS A 3 18.64 6.77 -18.44
C LYS A 3 18.90 5.42 -19.14
N ALA A 4 19.08 4.32 -18.40
CA ALA A 4 19.48 3.03 -18.98
C ALA A 4 18.28 2.25 -19.56
N LEU A 5 17.10 2.35 -18.93
CA LEU A 5 15.88 1.65 -19.35
C LEU A 5 15.32 2.12 -20.70
N TRP A 6 15.60 3.37 -21.09
CA TRP A 6 15.07 3.97 -22.32
C TRP A 6 15.98 3.85 -23.54
N ARG A 7 17.24 3.39 -23.38
CA ARG A 7 18.21 3.30 -24.49
C ARG A 7 17.75 2.48 -25.70
N PRO A 8 17.01 1.37 -25.57
CA PRO A 8 16.49 0.64 -26.73
C PRO A 8 15.41 1.39 -27.50
N PHE A 9 14.74 2.37 -26.85
CA PHE A 9 13.62 3.13 -27.42
C PHE A 9 14.03 4.50 -27.99
N LEU A 10 15.25 4.97 -27.69
CA LEU A 10 15.77 6.27 -28.16
C LEU A 10 16.04 6.35 -29.68
N ASN A 11 15.90 5.24 -30.42
CA ASN A 11 15.95 5.22 -31.89
C ASN A 11 14.58 5.41 -32.56
N PHE A 12 13.49 5.55 -31.80
CA PHE A 12 12.22 5.99 -32.37
C PHE A 12 12.25 7.50 -32.54
N ARG A 13 12.18 7.99 -33.79
CA ARG A 13 12.00 9.41 -34.17
C ARG A 13 10.74 10.10 -33.57
N LEU A 14 10.06 9.46 -32.63
CA LEU A 14 8.72 9.79 -32.15
C LEU A 14 8.66 9.95 -30.62
N ILE A 15 9.77 9.87 -29.88
CA ILE A 15 9.78 10.08 -28.41
C ILE A 15 10.42 11.41 -28.06
N THR A 16 9.72 12.24 -27.29
CA THR A 16 10.22 13.54 -26.81
C THR A 16 10.12 13.61 -25.30
N LEU A 17 11.23 13.99 -24.64
CA LEU A 17 11.23 14.28 -23.21
C LEU A 17 10.74 15.70 -22.96
N ILE A 18 9.88 15.87 -21.97
CA ILE A 18 9.34 17.16 -21.53
C ILE A 18 9.47 17.30 -20.01
N ASN A 19 9.44 18.53 -19.51
CA ASN A 19 9.38 18.77 -18.07
C ASN A 19 7.93 18.76 -17.58
N PRO A 20 7.70 18.44 -16.29
CA PRO A 20 6.36 18.49 -15.69
C PRO A 20 5.62 19.82 -15.88
N GLU A 21 6.33 20.94 -15.77
CA GLU A 21 5.74 22.28 -15.90
C GLU A 21 5.17 22.56 -17.31
N ASP A 22 5.71 21.91 -18.34
CA ASP A 22 5.31 22.10 -19.74
C ASP A 22 4.05 21.29 -20.10
N LEU A 23 3.65 20.32 -19.26
CA LEU A 23 2.53 19.40 -19.54
C LEU A 23 1.22 20.14 -19.83
N LYS A 24 0.93 21.18 -19.05
CA LYS A 24 -0.31 21.94 -19.16
C LYS A 24 -0.40 22.69 -20.49
N GLU A 25 0.69 23.33 -20.90
CA GLU A 25 0.76 24.05 -22.17
C GLU A 25 0.70 23.07 -23.35
N LEU A 26 1.43 21.95 -23.24
CA LEU A 26 1.42 20.89 -24.25
C LEU A 26 0.01 20.38 -24.52
N VAL A 27 -0.77 20.09 -23.47
CA VAL A 27 -2.16 19.61 -23.62
C VAL A 27 -3.08 20.69 -24.18
N ARG A 28 -2.84 21.96 -23.84
CA ARG A 28 -3.62 23.10 -24.37
C ARG A 28 -3.38 23.33 -25.85
N ASN A 29 -2.17 23.10 -26.35
CA ASN A 29 -1.83 23.25 -27.77
C ASN A 29 -2.20 22.01 -28.62
N SER A 30 -3.40 21.46 -28.43
CA SER A 30 -3.82 20.18 -29.02
C SER A 30 -3.81 20.13 -30.56
N ASN A 31 -3.78 21.29 -31.23
CA ASN A 31 -3.81 21.40 -32.70
C ASN A 31 -2.44 21.28 -33.37
N ASP A 32 -1.33 21.20 -32.62
CA ASP A 32 -0.01 21.01 -33.23
C ASP A 32 0.05 19.65 -33.95
N LYS A 33 0.36 19.69 -35.26
CA LYS A 33 0.50 18.52 -36.12
C LYS A 33 1.56 17.55 -35.60
N LYS A 34 2.56 18.02 -34.84
CA LYS A 34 3.61 17.21 -34.22
C LYS A 34 3.03 16.20 -33.22
N HIS A 35 2.00 16.58 -32.46
CA HIS A 35 1.43 15.73 -31.40
C HIS A 35 0.87 14.40 -31.94
N ARG A 36 0.42 14.35 -33.19
CA ARG A 36 -0.14 13.13 -33.79
C ARG A 36 0.87 11.98 -33.91
N ASN A 37 2.15 12.31 -34.00
CA ASN A 37 3.21 11.35 -34.25
C ASN A 37 4.28 11.43 -33.13
N THR A 38 3.94 11.89 -31.94
CA THR A 38 4.91 12.02 -30.85
C THR A 38 4.36 11.47 -29.55
N VAL A 39 5.14 10.59 -28.93
CA VAL A 39 4.98 10.12 -27.56
C VAL A 39 5.81 11.03 -26.67
N TYR A 40 5.13 11.75 -25.78
CA TYR A 40 5.78 12.61 -24.80
C TYR A 40 6.03 11.82 -23.52
N VAL A 41 7.27 11.84 -23.04
CA VAL A 41 7.67 11.20 -21.79
C VAL A 41 8.04 12.29 -20.81
N CYS A 42 7.36 12.29 -19.65
CA CYS A 42 7.55 13.28 -18.59
C CYS A 42 8.03 12.58 -17.32
N PRO A 43 9.34 12.63 -17.00
CA PRO A 43 9.83 12.14 -15.73
C PRO A 43 9.46 13.10 -14.59
N PHE A 44 9.01 12.56 -13.47
CA PHE A 44 8.69 13.31 -12.26
C PHE A 44 9.75 13.08 -11.18
N LYS A 45 10.07 14.13 -10.44
CA LYS A 45 10.93 14.09 -9.24
C LYS A 45 10.07 14.10 -7.98
N THR A 46 10.64 13.75 -6.84
CA THR A 46 9.94 13.83 -5.55
C THR A 46 9.36 15.22 -5.26
N THR A 47 10.05 16.28 -5.71
CA THR A 47 9.57 17.68 -5.63
C THR A 47 8.32 17.96 -6.46
N ASP A 48 8.04 17.15 -7.48
CA ASP A 48 6.79 17.22 -8.25
C ASP A 48 5.66 16.45 -7.57
N LEU A 49 6.01 15.49 -6.71
CA LEU A 49 5.06 14.60 -6.04
C LEU A 49 4.53 15.20 -4.74
N VAL A 50 5.40 15.85 -3.97
CA VAL A 50 5.09 16.34 -2.62
C VAL A 50 5.60 17.74 -2.38
N ARG A 51 5.00 18.40 -1.39
CA ARG A 51 5.54 19.60 -0.74
C ARG A 51 5.41 19.51 0.76
N HIS A 52 6.17 20.31 1.48
CA HIS A 52 6.04 20.45 2.92
C HIS A 52 4.71 21.13 3.27
N LYS A 53 4.00 20.61 4.28
CA LYS A 53 2.64 21.02 4.67
C LYS A 53 2.61 22.40 5.34
N HIS A 54 3.56 22.65 6.22
CA HIS A 54 3.54 23.82 7.11
C HIS A 54 4.31 25.02 6.56
N ASP A 55 5.21 24.77 5.62
CA ASP A 55 6.04 25.80 4.98
C ASP A 55 6.19 25.45 3.50
N VAL A 56 5.38 26.11 2.68
CA VAL A 56 5.33 25.89 1.23
C VAL A 56 6.60 26.38 0.52
N HIS A 57 7.40 27.22 1.20
CA HIS A 57 8.65 27.76 0.67
C HIS A 57 9.89 27.01 1.15
N LYS A 58 9.74 26.05 2.08
CA LYS A 58 10.83 25.19 2.53
C LYS A 58 11.41 24.43 1.33
N GLU A 59 12.72 24.54 1.16
CA GLU A 59 13.44 23.81 0.13
C GLU A 59 13.36 22.30 0.42
N PHE A 60 13.03 21.53 -0.61
CA PHE A 60 12.97 20.08 -0.50
C PHE A 60 14.38 19.50 -0.38
N THR A 61 14.60 18.66 0.63
CA THR A 61 15.78 17.78 0.69
C THR A 61 15.32 16.35 0.86
N SER A 62 16.00 15.41 0.19
CA SER A 62 15.68 13.99 0.34
C SER A 62 15.81 13.54 1.80
N GLN A 63 16.84 14.01 2.51
CA GLN A 63 17.06 13.66 3.92
C GLN A 63 15.85 14.01 4.79
N ASP A 64 15.39 15.26 4.74
CA ASP A 64 14.23 15.72 5.52
C ASP A 64 12.95 14.94 5.14
N TYR A 65 12.76 14.62 3.86
CA TYR A 65 11.62 13.82 3.42
C TYR A 65 11.66 12.37 3.95
N TYR A 66 12.84 11.74 4.00
CA TYR A 66 12.99 10.37 4.50
C TYR A 66 12.85 10.28 6.03
N GLU A 67 13.33 11.29 6.74
CA GLU A 67 13.23 11.43 8.20
C GLU A 67 11.82 11.82 8.65
N ASN A 68 11.22 12.81 7.97
CA ASN A 68 9.95 13.44 8.38
C ASN A 68 8.86 13.32 7.29
N PRO A 69 8.52 12.13 6.78
CA PRO A 69 7.59 11.98 5.65
C PRO A 69 6.16 12.45 5.96
N LEU A 70 5.78 12.52 7.25
CA LEU A 70 4.47 12.98 7.69
C LEU A 70 4.27 14.49 7.53
N ASP A 71 5.36 15.26 7.42
CA ASP A 71 5.30 16.71 7.21
C ASP A 71 5.10 17.08 5.74
N TYR A 72 4.98 16.09 4.86
CA TYR A 72 4.80 16.26 3.42
C TYR A 72 3.41 15.84 2.98
N GLU A 73 2.82 16.60 2.06
CA GLU A 73 1.55 16.30 1.43
C GLU A 73 1.69 16.06 -0.08
N PRO A 74 0.86 15.17 -0.65
CA PRO A 74 0.89 14.86 -2.07
C PRO A 74 0.25 15.99 -2.89
N ILE A 75 0.98 16.51 -3.88
CA ILE A 75 0.51 17.56 -4.82
C ILE A 75 0.39 17.06 -6.26
N PHE A 76 0.90 15.86 -6.53
CA PHE A 76 0.93 15.27 -7.88
C PHE A 76 -0.43 15.25 -8.58
N HIS A 77 -1.46 14.76 -7.88
CA HIS A 77 -2.80 14.58 -8.43
C HIS A 77 -3.42 15.89 -8.92
N GLN A 78 -3.21 16.98 -8.17
CA GLN A 78 -3.71 18.32 -8.51
C GLN A 78 -2.97 18.92 -9.71
N LYS A 79 -1.64 18.76 -9.74
CA LYS A 79 -0.80 19.43 -10.72
C LYS A 79 -0.82 18.75 -12.08
N TYR A 80 -0.77 17.42 -12.11
CA TYR A 80 -0.36 16.71 -13.32
C TYR A 80 -1.35 15.65 -13.80
N LEU A 81 -2.10 15.01 -12.90
CA LEU A 81 -2.84 13.79 -13.21
C LEU A 81 -3.87 13.98 -14.33
N LEU A 82 -4.47 15.16 -14.46
CA LEU A 82 -5.44 15.47 -15.52
C LEU A 82 -4.82 15.57 -16.94
N TYR A 83 -3.51 15.80 -17.03
CA TYR A 83 -2.79 15.96 -18.29
C TYR A 83 -2.21 14.64 -18.81
N LEU A 84 -2.08 13.64 -17.94
CA LEU A 84 -1.43 12.36 -18.24
C LEU A 84 -2.39 11.41 -18.98
N THR A 85 -1.86 10.70 -19.98
CA THR A 85 -2.59 9.61 -20.65
C THR A 85 -2.24 8.24 -20.08
N ILE A 86 -0.96 8.02 -19.78
CA ILE A 86 -0.46 6.81 -19.11
C ILE A 86 0.40 7.28 -17.94
N LEU A 87 0.13 6.75 -16.75
CA LEU A 87 1.02 6.88 -15.59
C LEU A 87 1.83 5.59 -15.46
N ILE A 88 3.15 5.72 -15.34
CA ILE A 88 4.04 4.61 -14.98
C ILE A 88 4.58 4.93 -13.59
N ASN A 89 4.14 4.17 -12.59
CA ASN A 89 4.58 4.26 -11.22
C ASN A 89 5.74 3.28 -10.99
N ASP A 90 6.93 3.81 -10.77
CA ASP A 90 8.16 3.05 -10.53
C ASP A 90 8.95 3.74 -9.44
N ILE A 91 8.42 3.65 -8.21
CA ILE A 91 8.95 4.37 -7.06
C ILE A 91 9.07 3.44 -5.86
N TYR A 92 9.99 3.76 -4.96
CA TYR A 92 9.99 3.12 -3.66
C TYR A 92 8.94 3.78 -2.74
N TRP A 93 8.07 2.99 -2.13
CA TRP A 93 7.06 3.48 -1.20
C TRP A 93 6.95 2.59 0.05
N LYS A 94 6.55 3.19 1.17
CA LYS A 94 6.23 2.56 2.45
C LYS A 94 5.05 3.29 3.07
N SER A 95 4.30 2.64 3.96
CA SER A 95 3.12 3.20 4.63
C SER A 95 3.34 4.53 5.34
N LYS A 96 4.57 4.82 5.79
CA LYS A 96 4.93 6.11 6.41
C LYS A 96 4.94 7.30 5.43
N PHE A 97 5.07 7.04 4.13
CA PHE A 97 5.07 8.07 3.10
C PHE A 97 3.64 8.39 2.64
N PRO A 98 3.37 9.63 2.22
CA PRO A 98 2.06 10.00 1.69
C PRO A 98 1.71 9.14 0.48
N ARG A 99 0.41 8.83 0.33
CA ARG A 99 -0.14 8.27 -0.91
C ARG A 99 -0.25 9.39 -1.93
N TYR A 100 0.21 9.17 -3.16
CA TYR A 100 0.18 10.22 -4.20
C TYR A 100 -1.18 10.30 -4.90
N ILE A 101 -1.92 9.19 -4.92
CA ILE A 101 -3.24 9.08 -5.55
C ILE A 101 -4.17 8.27 -4.66
N THR A 102 -5.34 8.84 -4.33
CA THR A 102 -6.40 8.19 -3.55
C THR A 102 -7.60 7.80 -4.42
N ASP A 103 -8.47 6.94 -3.89
CA ASP A 103 -9.74 6.55 -4.55
C ASP A 103 -10.64 7.77 -4.80
N SER A 104 -10.68 8.70 -3.84
CA SER A 104 -11.48 9.93 -3.94
C SER A 104 -10.98 10.86 -5.06
N GLN A 105 -9.67 11.00 -5.21
CA GLN A 105 -9.06 11.85 -6.24
C GLN A 105 -9.30 11.29 -7.64
N ILE A 106 -9.22 9.98 -7.82
CA ILE A 106 -9.55 9.35 -9.11
C ILE A 106 -11.03 9.51 -9.46
N LYS A 107 -11.91 9.38 -8.45
CA LYS A 107 -13.34 9.62 -8.63
C LYS A 107 -13.61 11.06 -9.05
N GLU A 108 -13.05 12.04 -8.34
CA GLU A 108 -13.17 13.47 -8.67
C GLU A 108 -12.64 13.77 -10.07
N LEU A 109 -11.47 13.23 -10.42
CA LEU A 109 -10.89 13.37 -11.75
C LEU A 109 -11.83 12.82 -12.84
N SER A 110 -12.45 11.65 -12.60
CA SER A 110 -13.43 11.07 -13.51
C SER A 110 -14.71 11.90 -13.62
N GLU A 111 -15.21 12.43 -12.51
CA GLU A 111 -16.42 13.27 -12.45
C GLU A 111 -16.20 14.64 -13.12
N SER A 112 -14.97 15.15 -13.12
CA SER A 112 -14.63 16.42 -13.79
C SER A 112 -14.85 16.39 -15.32
N GLY A 113 -14.89 15.20 -15.93
CA GLY A 113 -15.00 15.01 -17.38
C GLY A 113 -13.76 15.45 -18.19
N ASN A 114 -12.73 16.00 -17.53
CA ASN A 114 -11.55 16.60 -18.16
C ASN A 114 -10.30 15.70 -18.08
N SER A 115 -10.46 14.45 -17.64
CA SER A 115 -9.34 13.52 -17.49
C SER A 115 -8.85 12.99 -18.83
N ARG A 116 -7.53 13.04 -19.04
CA ARG A 116 -6.85 12.32 -20.12
C ARG A 116 -6.37 10.94 -19.72
N LEU A 117 -6.45 10.61 -18.43
CA LEU A 117 -5.87 9.39 -17.88
C LEU A 117 -6.60 8.17 -18.45
N GLN A 118 -5.84 7.31 -19.12
CA GLN A 118 -6.36 6.08 -19.70
C GLN A 118 -5.85 4.87 -18.93
N ALA A 119 -4.55 4.81 -18.61
CA ALA A 119 -3.92 3.65 -17.98
C ALA A 119 -2.93 4.02 -16.88
N VAL A 120 -2.74 3.11 -15.93
CA VAL A 120 -1.73 3.21 -14.86
C VAL A 120 -0.99 1.89 -14.74
N CYS A 121 0.27 1.90 -15.12
CA CYS A 121 1.22 0.82 -14.93
C CYS A 121 1.91 1.04 -13.58
N ASP A 122 1.85 0.05 -12.69
CA ASP A 122 2.50 0.12 -11.39
C ASP A 122 3.51 -1.01 -11.24
N VAL A 123 4.79 -0.63 -11.22
CA VAL A 123 5.94 -1.53 -11.12
C VAL A 123 6.17 -1.93 -9.66
N THR A 124 5.75 -1.11 -8.69
CA THR A 124 6.01 -1.39 -7.27
C THR A 124 5.26 -2.62 -6.80
N CYS A 125 4.09 -2.89 -7.40
CA CYS A 125 3.20 -4.00 -7.04
C CYS A 125 2.86 -3.98 -5.53
N ASP A 126 2.63 -2.79 -4.97
CA ASP A 126 2.14 -2.64 -3.61
C ASP A 126 0.61 -2.66 -3.59
N LEU A 127 0.00 -3.55 -2.81
CA LEU A 127 -1.46 -3.57 -2.65
C LEU A 127 -1.92 -2.32 -1.92
N GLU A 128 -2.82 -1.55 -2.55
CA GLU A 128 -3.27 -0.26 -2.03
C GLU A 128 -2.07 0.55 -1.53
N GLY A 129 -1.06 0.72 -2.37
CA GLY A 129 0.21 1.36 -2.00
C GLY A 129 0.21 2.87 -2.22
N SER A 130 1.27 3.37 -2.85
CA SER A 130 1.39 4.77 -3.26
C SER A 130 0.22 5.27 -4.13
N ILE A 131 -0.44 4.36 -4.84
CA ILE A 131 -1.69 4.55 -5.58
C ILE A 131 -2.76 3.65 -4.97
N GLN A 132 -3.74 4.24 -4.29
CA GLN A 132 -4.67 3.49 -3.43
C GLN A 132 -5.60 2.54 -4.20
N TYR A 133 -6.08 2.92 -5.38
CA TYR A 133 -7.11 2.15 -6.06
C TYR A 133 -6.61 0.83 -6.67
N LEU A 134 -5.30 0.56 -6.60
CA LEU A 134 -4.66 -0.67 -7.05
C LEU A 134 -4.85 -1.78 -6.01
N LYS A 135 -6.01 -2.45 -6.11
CA LYS A 135 -6.47 -3.48 -5.14
C LYS A 135 -6.24 -4.91 -5.60
N LYS A 136 -5.50 -5.10 -6.70
CA LYS A 136 -5.29 -6.42 -7.29
C LYS A 136 -3.91 -6.52 -7.95
N PHE A 137 -3.23 -7.63 -7.72
CA PHE A 137 -2.01 -7.98 -8.43
C PHE A 137 -2.32 -8.56 -9.81
N THR A 138 -1.43 -8.26 -10.76
CA THR A 138 -1.39 -8.94 -12.06
C THR A 138 -0.33 -10.03 -12.03
N ASN A 139 -0.42 -10.97 -12.97
CA ASN A 139 0.57 -12.01 -13.16
C ASN A 139 0.87 -12.15 -14.66
N PRO A 140 1.92 -12.88 -15.07
CA PRO A 140 2.25 -13.01 -16.48
C PRO A 140 1.12 -13.55 -17.38
N ASP A 141 0.23 -14.39 -16.83
CA ASP A 141 -0.93 -14.92 -17.57
C ASP A 141 -2.07 -13.90 -17.68
N HIS A 142 -2.18 -13.01 -16.69
CA HIS A 142 -3.19 -11.94 -16.61
C HIS A 142 -2.49 -10.60 -16.36
N PRO A 143 -1.75 -10.07 -17.36
CA PRO A 143 -0.87 -8.91 -17.18
C PRO A 143 -1.61 -7.59 -17.13
N VAL A 144 -2.94 -7.61 -17.26
CA VAL A 144 -3.81 -6.44 -17.28
C VAL A 144 -5.02 -6.72 -16.41
N THR A 145 -5.26 -5.85 -15.44
CA THR A 145 -6.55 -5.75 -14.77
C THR A 145 -7.30 -4.55 -15.32
N ILE A 146 -8.56 -4.70 -15.68
CA ILE A 146 -9.43 -3.59 -16.08
C ILE A 146 -10.28 -3.21 -14.86
N ILE A 147 -10.13 -1.99 -14.37
CA ILE A 147 -10.99 -1.43 -13.32
C ILE A 147 -11.95 -0.47 -14.01
N ILE A 148 -13.23 -0.86 -14.09
CA ILE A 148 -14.29 0.01 -14.59
C ILE A 148 -14.88 0.74 -13.39
N GLN A 149 -14.57 2.02 -13.24
CA GLN A 149 -15.32 2.87 -12.32
C GLN A 149 -16.64 3.28 -12.98
N TYR A 150 -17.75 2.72 -12.50
CA TYR A 150 -19.08 3.16 -12.89
C TYR A 150 -19.37 4.51 -12.26
N LEU A 151 -19.43 5.56 -13.08
CA LEU A 151 -20.12 6.79 -12.71
C LEU A 151 -21.60 6.47 -12.47
N ASN A 152 -22.21 7.18 -11.52
CA ASN A 152 -23.61 7.02 -11.12
C ASN A 152 -24.56 6.78 -12.31
N LYS A 153 -25.48 5.82 -12.11
CA LYS A 153 -26.47 5.23 -13.03
C LYS A 153 -27.44 6.22 -13.72
N PHE A 154 -27.23 7.54 -13.63
CA PHE A 154 -28.18 8.58 -14.02
C PHE A 154 -27.86 9.32 -15.33
N MET A 155 -26.72 9.06 -15.99
CA MET A 155 -26.42 9.58 -17.33
C MET A 155 -26.33 8.47 -18.38
N MET A 156 -27.35 7.60 -18.43
CA MET A 156 -27.52 6.62 -19.50
C MET A 156 -28.24 7.25 -20.70
N ASN A 157 -27.61 8.22 -21.37
CA ASN A 157 -28.09 8.67 -22.69
C ASN A 157 -27.01 9.26 -23.61
N SER A 158 -25.72 9.02 -23.33
CA SER A 158 -24.66 9.33 -24.30
C SER A 158 -23.58 8.27 -24.22
N ILE A 159 -23.49 7.47 -25.28
CA ILE A 159 -22.54 6.36 -25.48
C ILE A 159 -21.14 6.95 -25.77
N SER A 160 -20.62 7.81 -24.89
CA SER A 160 -19.37 8.51 -25.16
C SER A 160 -18.56 8.98 -23.95
N ASN A 161 -18.91 8.67 -22.71
CA ASN A 161 -18.28 9.36 -21.58
C ASN A 161 -17.55 8.40 -20.62
N LEU A 162 -16.23 8.38 -20.79
CA LEU A 162 -15.14 7.81 -19.97
C LEU A 162 -15.18 6.30 -19.65
N LYS A 163 -14.39 5.53 -20.41
CA LYS A 163 -13.77 4.27 -19.94
C LYS A 163 -12.39 4.62 -19.38
N MET A 164 -12.27 4.92 -18.09
CA MET A 164 -10.96 4.84 -17.42
C MET A 164 -10.56 3.36 -17.47
N THR A 165 -9.55 3.00 -18.27
CA THR A 165 -9.10 1.61 -18.44
C THR A 165 -7.77 1.48 -17.72
N SER A 166 -7.78 1.48 -16.39
CA SER A 166 -6.53 1.41 -15.63
C SER A 166 -5.86 0.05 -15.82
N CYS A 167 -5.06 -0.13 -16.87
CA CYS A 167 -4.28 -1.33 -17.09
C CYS A 167 -3.10 -1.36 -16.13
N ILE A 168 -3.25 -2.07 -15.01
CA ILE A 168 -2.09 -2.50 -14.22
C ILE A 168 -1.27 -3.37 -15.14
N CYS A 169 -0.15 -2.88 -15.66
CA CYS A 169 0.79 -3.67 -16.43
C CYS A 169 1.95 -3.99 -15.51
N GLN A 170 2.04 -5.23 -15.01
CA GLN A 170 3.35 -5.73 -14.66
C GLN A 170 4.12 -5.74 -15.98
N LEU A 171 5.12 -4.86 -16.13
CA LEU A 171 6.03 -4.96 -17.26
C LEU A 171 6.60 -6.38 -17.19
N ILE A 172 6.08 -7.29 -18.03
CA ILE A 172 6.65 -8.63 -18.23
C ILE A 172 7.97 -8.36 -18.95
N SER A 173 8.95 -7.95 -18.17
CA SER A 173 10.28 -7.79 -18.67
C SER A 173 10.79 -9.22 -18.85
N CYS A 174 11.12 -9.61 -20.08
CA CYS A 174 11.92 -10.81 -20.32
C CYS A 174 13.34 -10.68 -19.71
N HIS A 175 13.68 -9.49 -19.21
CA HIS A 175 14.97 -9.06 -18.70
C HIS A 175 15.46 -9.71 -17.39
N PRO A 176 14.63 -10.15 -16.40
CA PRO A 176 15.13 -10.80 -15.19
C PRO A 176 15.92 -12.06 -15.54
N LYS A 177 15.45 -12.84 -16.52
CA LYS A 177 16.18 -14.03 -17.01
C LYS A 177 17.53 -13.66 -17.64
N CYS A 178 17.63 -12.52 -18.32
CA CYS A 178 18.87 -12.08 -18.97
C CYS A 178 19.87 -11.48 -17.98
N HIS A 179 19.42 -10.86 -16.88
CA HIS A 179 20.29 -10.21 -15.88
C HIS A 179 20.62 -11.11 -14.69
N MET A 180 19.70 -11.99 -14.28
CA MET A 180 19.91 -12.92 -13.18
C MET A 180 20.93 -14.01 -13.54
N LYS A 181 20.97 -14.45 -14.81
CA LYS A 181 21.89 -15.49 -15.27
C LYS A 181 23.37 -15.10 -15.09
N PRO A 182 23.84 -13.92 -15.54
CA PRO A 182 25.19 -13.46 -15.24
C PRO A 182 25.46 -13.35 -13.75
N ALA A 183 24.58 -12.72 -12.98
CA ALA A 183 24.78 -12.56 -11.53
C ALA A 183 24.90 -13.91 -10.79
N LEU A 184 24.11 -14.91 -11.19
CA LEU A 184 24.21 -16.26 -10.62
C LEU A 184 25.52 -16.96 -10.97
N ARG A 185 26.11 -16.71 -12.15
CA ARG A 185 27.40 -17.31 -12.52
C ARG A 185 28.52 -16.92 -11.57
N ASP A 186 28.47 -15.70 -11.05
CA ASP A 186 29.47 -15.20 -10.11
C ASP A 186 29.24 -15.74 -8.68
N ILE A 187 27.99 -16.07 -8.33
CA ILE A 187 27.60 -16.57 -7.00
C ILE A 187 27.77 -18.09 -6.87
N VAL A 188 27.40 -18.85 -7.91
CA VAL A 188 27.33 -20.33 -7.88
C VAL A 188 28.64 -20.99 -7.42
N PRO A 189 29.85 -20.56 -7.87
CA PRO A 189 31.09 -21.16 -7.39
C PRO A 189 31.26 -21.01 -5.88
N HIS A 190 30.96 -19.85 -5.30
CA HIS A 190 31.05 -19.64 -3.86
C HIS A 190 30.13 -20.57 -3.08
N LEU A 191 28.91 -20.80 -3.57
CA LEU A 191 27.99 -21.76 -2.97
C LEU A 191 28.49 -23.20 -3.11
N ALA A 192 29.02 -23.57 -4.28
CA ALA A 192 29.48 -24.94 -4.57
C ALA A 192 30.72 -25.35 -3.76
N TYR A 193 31.61 -24.41 -3.46
CA TYR A 193 32.81 -24.67 -2.65
C TYR A 193 32.61 -24.42 -1.16
N SER A 194 31.45 -23.88 -0.75
CA SER A 194 31.13 -23.70 0.66
C SER A 194 30.85 -25.03 1.35
N ASP A 195 31.17 -25.10 2.64
CA ASP A 195 30.84 -26.21 3.51
C ASP A 195 29.65 -25.84 4.39
N PRO A 196 28.43 -26.31 4.06
CA PRO A 196 27.24 -25.97 4.80
C PRO A 196 27.15 -26.70 6.15
N THR A 197 28.09 -27.60 6.49
CA THR A 197 28.09 -28.29 7.79
C THR A 197 28.76 -27.46 8.89
N LYS A 198 29.56 -26.47 8.50
CA LYS A 198 30.28 -25.58 9.42
C LYS A 198 29.42 -24.39 9.87
N PRO A 199 29.83 -23.71 10.95
CA PRO A 199 29.30 -22.38 11.28
C PRO A 199 29.40 -21.42 10.09
N LEU A 200 28.51 -20.43 10.02
CA LEU A 200 28.38 -19.53 8.87
C LEU A 200 29.71 -18.81 8.53
N GLU A 201 30.42 -18.38 9.55
CA GLU A 201 31.70 -17.66 9.46
C GLU A 201 32.81 -18.56 8.90
N GLU A 202 32.70 -19.87 9.10
CA GLU A 202 33.66 -20.90 8.68
C GLU A 202 33.20 -21.69 7.44
N SER A 203 32.02 -21.37 6.91
CA SER A 203 31.43 -22.04 5.75
C SER A 203 32.21 -21.83 4.45
N GLY A 204 33.15 -20.87 4.42
CA GLY A 204 33.87 -20.48 3.21
C GLY A 204 33.08 -19.57 2.27
N LEU A 205 31.87 -19.16 2.66
CA LEU A 205 31.12 -18.13 1.93
C LEU A 205 31.77 -16.76 2.10
N PRO A 206 31.79 -15.91 1.05
CA PRO A 206 32.18 -14.51 1.18
C PRO A 206 31.17 -13.74 2.05
N GLU A 207 31.63 -12.67 2.69
CA GLU A 207 30.84 -11.87 3.66
C GLU A 207 29.46 -11.45 3.11
N PHE A 208 29.37 -11.07 1.84
CA PHE A 208 28.09 -10.66 1.24
C PHE A 208 27.08 -11.82 1.15
N LEU A 209 27.55 -13.06 0.93
CA LEU A 209 26.68 -14.24 0.95
C LEU A 209 26.37 -14.67 2.38
N GLN A 210 27.32 -14.55 3.32
CA GLN A 210 27.02 -14.77 4.74
C GLN A 210 25.91 -13.82 5.22
N ASN A 211 26.00 -12.54 4.85
CA ASN A 211 24.98 -11.54 5.17
C ASN A 211 23.63 -11.80 4.49
N ALA A 212 23.62 -12.51 3.37
CA ALA A 212 22.42 -12.92 2.66
C ALA A 212 21.84 -14.26 3.14
N THR A 213 22.58 -15.03 3.96
CA THR A 213 22.14 -16.32 4.49
C THR A 213 21.14 -16.13 5.62
N VAL A 214 19.85 -16.29 5.29
CA VAL A 214 18.74 -16.16 6.26
C VAL A 214 18.68 -17.34 7.23
N THR A 215 18.96 -18.56 6.74
CA THR A 215 18.90 -19.79 7.54
C THR A 215 20.11 -20.68 7.34
N LEU A 216 20.53 -21.35 8.41
CA LEU A 216 21.56 -22.38 8.41
C LEU A 216 21.13 -23.51 9.34
N HIS A 217 21.32 -24.77 8.94
CA HIS A 217 20.91 -25.96 9.70
C HIS A 217 19.45 -25.97 10.17
N GLY A 218 18.56 -25.35 9.40
CA GLY A 218 17.13 -25.25 9.73
C GLY A 218 16.78 -24.18 10.77
N GLN A 219 17.75 -23.36 11.20
CA GLN A 219 17.55 -22.26 12.14
C GLN A 219 17.82 -20.91 11.45
N LEU A 220 17.21 -19.84 11.97
CA LEU A 220 17.52 -18.48 11.53
C LEU A 220 18.94 -18.12 11.97
N THR A 221 19.69 -17.45 11.11
CA THR A 221 20.99 -16.89 11.51
C THR A 221 20.76 -15.65 12.38
N GLN A 222 21.76 -15.26 13.17
CA GLN A 222 21.64 -14.20 14.19
C GLN A 222 21.00 -12.91 13.68
N LYS A 223 21.37 -12.46 12.47
CA LYS A 223 20.84 -11.23 11.86
C LYS A 223 19.35 -11.28 11.56
N PHE A 224 18.77 -12.47 11.44
CA PHE A 224 17.39 -12.69 11.05
C PHE A 224 16.53 -13.29 12.17
N GLU A 225 17.06 -13.44 13.39
CA GLU A 225 16.31 -13.93 14.55
C GLU A 225 15.05 -13.09 14.84
N TYR A 226 15.08 -11.78 14.51
CA TYR A 226 13.92 -10.88 14.63
C TYR A 226 12.69 -11.38 13.85
N ILE A 227 12.87 -12.22 12.82
CA ILE A 227 11.75 -12.80 12.06
C ILE A 227 10.86 -13.65 12.96
N ASN A 228 11.42 -14.34 13.96
CA ASN A 228 10.60 -15.11 14.91
C ASN A 228 9.67 -14.19 15.72
N GLU A 229 10.16 -13.03 16.16
CA GLU A 229 9.34 -12.06 16.87
C GLU A 229 8.28 -11.44 15.96
N LEU A 230 8.62 -11.10 14.71
CA LEU A 230 7.65 -10.63 13.74
C LEU A 230 6.56 -11.67 13.42
N ARG A 231 6.90 -12.96 13.38
CA ARG A 231 5.93 -14.05 13.20
C ARG A 231 4.96 -14.13 14.37
N LYS A 232 5.47 -14.12 15.61
CA LYS A 232 4.64 -14.12 16.81
C LYS A 232 3.68 -12.92 16.83
N LEU A 233 4.18 -11.72 16.53
CA LEU A 233 3.36 -10.52 16.45
C LEU A 233 2.24 -10.67 15.42
N ASN A 234 2.56 -11.13 14.21
CA ASN A 234 1.58 -11.32 13.15
C ASN A 234 0.53 -12.40 13.49
N GLU A 235 0.94 -13.50 14.13
CA GLU A 235 0.02 -14.53 14.64
C GLU A 235 -0.93 -13.95 15.69
N THR A 236 -0.43 -13.18 16.66
CA THR A 236 -1.28 -12.53 17.67
C THR A 236 -2.24 -11.49 17.06
N GLU A 237 -1.81 -10.70 16.08
CA GLU A 237 -2.70 -9.75 15.38
C GLU A 237 -3.79 -10.48 14.60
N THR A 238 -3.44 -11.60 13.94
CA THR A 238 -4.40 -12.44 13.22
C THR A 238 -5.43 -13.03 14.18
N ASP A 239 -4.99 -13.51 15.35
CA ASP A 239 -5.88 -14.01 16.40
C ASP A 239 -6.79 -12.91 16.95
N HIS A 240 -6.26 -11.71 17.19
CA HIS A 240 -7.04 -10.56 17.61
C HIS A 240 -8.08 -10.12 16.55
N GLN A 241 -7.72 -10.13 15.26
CA GLN A 241 -8.66 -9.83 14.18
C GLN A 241 -9.75 -10.89 14.05
N ASN A 242 -9.39 -12.17 14.13
CA ASN A 242 -10.34 -13.29 14.12
C ASN A 242 -11.30 -13.21 15.32
N PHE A 243 -10.78 -12.94 16.52
CA PHE A 243 -11.59 -12.74 17.72
C PHE A 243 -12.57 -11.57 17.53
N ARG A 244 -12.11 -10.41 17.06
CA ARG A 244 -12.96 -9.24 16.77
C ARG A 244 -14.07 -9.55 15.76
N MET A 245 -13.75 -10.27 14.68
CA MET A 245 -14.74 -10.70 13.69
C MET A 245 -15.80 -11.61 14.31
N ILE A 246 -15.37 -12.61 15.08
CA ILE A 246 -16.26 -13.56 15.76
C ILE A 246 -17.17 -12.80 16.74
N THR A 247 -16.61 -11.94 17.60
CA THR A 247 -17.39 -11.14 18.55
C THR A 247 -18.40 -10.26 17.81
N SER A 248 -17.99 -9.56 16.75
CA SER A 248 -18.91 -8.74 15.95
C SER A 248 -20.05 -9.56 15.34
N TYR A 249 -19.75 -10.76 14.81
CA TYR A 249 -20.77 -11.65 14.25
C TYR A 249 -21.79 -12.09 15.30
N TYR A 250 -21.34 -12.52 16.48
CA TYR A 250 -22.24 -12.94 17.56
C TYR A 250 -23.01 -11.76 18.17
N SER A 251 -22.39 -10.59 18.35
CA SER A 251 -23.08 -9.38 18.80
C SER A 251 -24.18 -8.97 17.83
N ASN A 252 -23.91 -8.99 16.53
CA ASN A 252 -24.92 -8.71 15.50
C ASN A 252 -26.05 -9.74 15.52
N LYS A 253 -25.73 -11.04 15.61
CA LYS A 253 -26.73 -12.11 15.70
C LYS A 253 -27.61 -11.99 16.94
N ILE A 254 -27.04 -11.65 18.10
CA ILE A 254 -27.80 -11.40 19.33
C ILE A 254 -28.71 -10.18 19.19
N ASN A 255 -28.22 -9.10 18.57
CA ASN A 255 -29.03 -7.91 18.31
C ASN A 255 -30.20 -8.22 17.36
N THR A 256 -29.96 -8.96 16.27
CA THR A 256 -31.04 -9.38 15.36
C THR A 256 -32.07 -10.28 16.06
N ILE A 257 -31.63 -11.16 16.96
CA ILE A 257 -32.56 -11.99 17.76
C ILE A 257 -33.36 -11.10 18.73
N LYS A 258 -32.72 -10.13 19.40
CA LYS A 258 -33.42 -9.17 20.27
C LYS A 258 -34.44 -8.36 19.50
N ASP A 259 -34.09 -7.85 18.33
CA ASP A 259 -35.00 -7.08 17.47
C ASP A 259 -36.20 -7.93 17.03
N ASN A 260 -35.99 -9.20 16.67
CA ASN A 260 -37.07 -10.13 16.31
C ASN A 260 -37.96 -10.49 17.52
N THR A 261 -37.38 -10.73 18.69
CA THR A 261 -38.18 -10.98 19.92
C THR A 261 -38.90 -9.74 20.43
N SER A 262 -38.39 -8.53 20.16
CA SER A 262 -39.08 -7.27 20.42
C SER A 262 -40.24 -7.02 19.44
N ILE A 263 -40.15 -7.54 18.21
CA ILE A 263 -41.27 -7.55 17.25
C ILE A 263 -42.36 -8.54 17.71
N ASP A 264 -41.96 -9.74 18.17
CA ASP A 264 -42.90 -10.75 18.68
C ASP A 264 -43.60 -10.35 19.99
N ASN A 265 -42.90 -9.65 20.89
CA ASN A 265 -43.52 -9.10 22.11
C ASN A 265 -44.49 -7.93 21.79
N LYS A 266 -44.29 -7.23 20.67
CA LYS A 266 -45.23 -6.18 20.22
C LYS A 266 -46.51 -6.77 19.63
N SER A 267 -46.43 -7.90 18.94
CA SER A 267 -47.60 -8.61 18.41
C SER A 267 -48.39 -9.36 19.50
N LEU A 268 -47.74 -9.86 20.56
CA LEU A 268 -48.41 -10.43 21.74
C LEU A 268 -49.09 -9.38 22.63
N SER A 269 -48.50 -8.17 22.76
CA SER A 269 -49.09 -7.09 23.57
C SER A 269 -50.36 -6.43 22.98
N GLN A 270 -50.71 -6.71 21.72
CA GLN A 270 -51.97 -6.25 21.12
C GLN A 270 -53.14 -7.24 21.23
N GLN A 271 -52.92 -8.46 21.74
CA GLN A 271 -53.99 -9.46 21.97
C GLN A 271 -54.35 -9.72 23.44
N GLN A 272 -53.73 -9.03 24.41
CA GLN A 272 -54.03 -9.21 25.84
C GLN A 272 -54.52 -7.93 26.56
N LEU A 273 -55.11 -6.98 25.83
CA LEU A 273 -55.87 -5.86 26.41
C LEU A 273 -57.38 -6.16 26.42
N SER A 274 -57.75 -7.29 27.03
CA SER A 274 -59.13 -7.57 27.45
C SER A 274 -59.16 -8.79 28.38
N THR A 275 -58.72 -8.62 29.63
CA THR A 275 -59.33 -9.22 30.82
C THR A 275 -58.54 -8.80 32.06
N GLU A 276 -59.28 -8.35 33.05
CA GLU A 276 -58.86 -7.73 34.30
C GLU A 276 -58.16 -8.69 35.30
N SER A 277 -57.54 -8.04 36.30
CA SER A 277 -57.49 -8.41 37.72
C SER A 277 -56.97 -9.79 38.12
N ASP A 278 -55.81 -9.83 38.78
CA ASP A 278 -55.75 -9.97 40.24
C ASP A 278 -54.33 -10.24 40.76
N ALA A 279 -54.05 -9.64 41.93
CA ALA A 279 -53.23 -10.11 43.04
C ALA A 279 -51.78 -10.60 42.83
N GLN A 280 -50.86 -9.75 43.34
CA GLN A 280 -49.85 -10.01 44.39
C GLN A 280 -48.80 -11.15 44.30
N ASP A 281 -47.58 -10.65 44.57
CA ASP A 281 -46.46 -11.21 45.34
C ASP A 281 -45.38 -12.11 44.70
N ASP A 282 -44.15 -11.65 44.98
CA ASP A 282 -42.94 -12.39 45.38
C ASP A 282 -41.76 -12.60 44.42
N ARG A 283 -40.61 -12.16 44.96
CA ARG A 283 -39.21 -12.64 44.82
C ARG A 283 -38.36 -12.13 43.65
N PHE A 284 -37.41 -11.21 43.88
CA PHE A 284 -36.07 -11.35 44.52
C PHE A 284 -35.05 -12.10 43.64
N GLN A 285 -33.92 -11.42 43.36
CA GLN A 285 -32.66 -11.84 42.70
C GLN A 285 -32.45 -11.43 41.22
N SER A 286 -31.91 -10.23 41.00
CA SER A 286 -31.12 -9.94 39.79
C SER A 286 -30.01 -8.88 39.94
N GLU A 287 -29.79 -8.28 41.12
CA GLU A 287 -28.85 -7.15 41.25
C GLU A 287 -27.38 -7.52 41.60
N ASP A 288 -27.03 -8.79 41.80
CA ASP A 288 -25.73 -9.15 42.40
C ASP A 288 -24.62 -9.57 41.39
N LEU A 289 -24.87 -9.48 40.07
CA LEU A 289 -23.88 -9.83 39.04
C LEU A 289 -23.15 -8.62 38.43
N SER A 290 -23.66 -7.41 38.59
CA SER A 290 -23.12 -6.20 37.96
C SER A 290 -21.93 -5.57 38.70
N ARG A 291 -21.66 -5.98 39.96
CA ARG A 291 -20.61 -5.35 40.80
C ARG A 291 -19.25 -6.06 40.81
N LYS A 292 -19.10 -7.23 40.17
CA LYS A 292 -17.82 -8.00 40.18
C LYS A 292 -16.90 -7.79 38.97
N LEU A 293 -17.26 -6.94 38.00
CA LEU A 293 -16.47 -6.75 36.76
C LEU A 293 -15.64 -5.45 36.71
N HIS A 294 -15.67 -4.60 37.75
CA HIS A 294 -14.98 -3.29 37.72
C HIS A 294 -13.70 -3.18 38.56
N THR A 295 -13.12 -4.27 39.06
CA THR A 295 -11.92 -4.21 39.94
C THR A 295 -10.75 -5.08 39.51
N SER A 296 -10.54 -5.32 38.21
CA SER A 296 -9.34 -6.03 37.72
C SER A 296 -8.77 -5.36 36.46
N SER A 297 -8.25 -4.14 36.62
CA SER A 297 -7.32 -3.55 35.65
C SER A 297 -6.29 -2.71 36.41
N SER A 298 -5.19 -3.36 36.78
CA SER A 298 -4.00 -2.71 37.32
C SER A 298 -2.80 -3.66 37.19
N ILE A 299 -2.05 -3.55 36.10
CA ILE A 299 -0.67 -4.06 35.94
C ILE A 299 0.08 -3.01 35.09
N VAL A 300 0.78 -2.07 35.74
CA VAL A 300 2.25 -1.98 35.92
C VAL A 300 3.00 -1.59 34.64
N GLU A 301 3.32 -0.30 34.53
CA GLU A 301 4.38 0.24 33.68
C GLU A 301 5.75 -0.04 34.32
N THR A 302 6.62 -0.74 33.61
CA THR A 302 8.06 -0.79 33.93
C THR A 302 8.83 0.05 32.92
N LYS A 303 9.48 1.10 33.43
CA LYS A 303 10.59 1.81 32.81
C LYS A 303 11.75 0.83 32.56
N ILE A 304 12.34 0.87 31.38
CA ILE A 304 13.66 0.28 31.10
C ILE A 304 14.56 1.40 30.59
N ASP A 305 15.70 1.52 31.26
CA ASP A 305 16.74 2.53 31.11
C ASP A 305 17.38 2.55 29.71
N GLU A 306 17.61 3.78 29.25
CA GLU A 306 18.59 4.12 28.22
C GLU A 306 20.00 4.06 28.84
N ASP A 307 20.81 3.06 28.49
CA ASP A 307 22.23 3.28 28.23
C ASP A 307 22.97 2.04 27.68
N ARG A 308 23.91 2.31 26.76
CA ARG A 308 24.93 1.45 26.13
C ARG A 308 24.52 0.62 24.90
N SER A 309 24.90 1.08 23.71
CA SER A 309 26.26 0.84 23.18
C SER A 309 26.37 1.31 21.73
N THR A 310 27.24 2.29 21.55
CA THR A 310 27.84 2.74 20.30
C THR A 310 28.83 1.69 19.79
N SER A 311 28.62 1.12 18.60
CA SER A 311 29.68 0.81 17.63
C SER A 311 29.08 0.21 16.36
N ASN A 312 29.66 0.58 15.21
CA ASN A 312 29.40 0.09 13.85
C ASN A 312 28.30 0.79 13.04
N GLN A 313 28.40 2.13 12.93
CA GLN A 313 27.93 2.84 11.74
C GLN A 313 28.98 2.69 10.61
N ARG A 314 28.69 1.85 9.62
CA ARG A 314 29.14 2.14 8.24
C ARG A 314 28.11 3.14 7.68
N THR A 315 28.60 4.26 7.18
CA THR A 315 27.84 5.42 6.74
C THR A 315 26.91 5.09 5.56
N PHE A 316 25.69 5.62 5.64
CA PHE A 316 24.61 5.51 4.64
C PHE A 316 24.92 6.28 3.33
N ASP A 317 26.04 6.99 3.28
CA ASP A 317 26.39 7.95 2.24
C ASP A 317 26.83 7.32 0.91
N GLU A 318 27.19 6.03 0.88
CA GLU A 318 27.68 5.38 -0.34
C GLU A 318 26.56 4.83 -1.26
N GLN A 319 25.30 4.83 -0.82
CA GLN A 319 24.17 4.33 -1.63
C GLN A 319 23.37 5.42 -2.36
N ILE A 320 23.68 6.71 -2.15
CA ILE A 320 22.86 7.83 -2.66
C ILE A 320 23.34 8.40 -4.01
N GLN A 321 24.43 7.90 -4.61
CA GLN A 321 24.93 8.44 -5.88
C GLN A 321 24.36 7.82 -7.17
N ILE A 322 23.33 6.97 -7.10
CA ILE A 322 22.65 6.46 -8.31
C ILE A 322 21.13 6.54 -8.19
N SER A 323 20.58 7.75 -8.34
CA SER A 323 19.19 7.95 -8.79
C SER A 323 19.17 8.79 -10.06
#